data_AF-A0A2V9QLL8-F1
#
_entry.id   AF-A0A2V9QLL8-F1
#
_cell.length_a   1.000
_cell.length_b   1.000
_cell.length_c   1.000
_cell.angle_alpha   90.00
_cell.angle_beta   90.00
_cell.angle_gamma   90.00
#
_symmetry.space_group_name_H-M   'P 1'
#
loop_
_entity.id
_entity.type
_entity.pdbx_description
1 polymer ?
#
loop_
_entity_poly.entity_id
_entity_poly.type
_entity_poly.pdbx_seq_one_letter_code
_entity_poly.pdbx_strand_id
1 'polypeptide(L)'
;MADVLTPIWQRVLQLPSIGADDNFFDLGGDSSLALELFNQISQVYDRELPPVIIYYAPTIAALATLLDQPGPPRLPPLVLLKAGTQAPPIFITHGLGGSVMDFFQVVKHMQVCHPIHGMQAKGIDGVDEPFDRIEDMAQFYLDAVKALQPHGPYVLIGYSLGGLVTLEMAQRLSKNGEKVALLAMLDAYPSIRYLS
;
A
#
# COMPACT_ATOMS: atom_id res chain seq x y z
N MET A 1 14.16 15.34 -15.58
CA MET A 1 13.96 13.93 -15.17
C MET A 1 13.07 13.13 -16.12
N ALA A 2 11.96 13.68 -16.64
CA ALA A 2 11.03 12.95 -17.50
C ALA A 2 11.70 12.28 -18.73
N ASP A 3 12.63 12.95 -19.42
CA ASP A 3 13.31 12.42 -20.61
C ASP A 3 14.12 11.12 -20.34
N VAL A 4 14.56 10.91 -19.10
CA VAL A 4 15.27 9.70 -18.67
C VAL A 4 14.30 8.60 -18.27
N LEU A 5 13.17 8.95 -17.67
CA LEU A 5 12.16 7.99 -17.20
C LEU A 5 11.37 7.36 -18.36
N THR A 6 10.99 8.17 -19.36
CA THR A 6 10.22 7.71 -20.52
C THR A 6 10.80 6.45 -21.20
N PRO A 7 12.09 6.40 -21.60
CA PRO A 7 12.64 5.21 -22.25
C PRO A 7 12.71 3.99 -21.32
N ILE A 8 12.81 4.17 -20.01
CA ILE A 8 12.76 3.07 -19.03
C ILE A 8 11.34 2.50 -18.98
N TRP A 9 10.34 3.36 -18.86
CA TRP A 9 8.92 2.97 -18.87
C TRP A 9 8.54 2.23 -20.15
N GLN A 10 8.96 2.75 -21.31
CA GLN A 10 8.70 2.11 -22.61
C GLN A 10 9.30 0.70 -22.68
N ARG A 11 10.52 0.52 -22.16
CA ARG A 11 11.19 -0.80 -22.14
C ARG A 11 10.47 -1.78 -21.23
N VAL A 12 10.14 -1.37 -20.01
CA VAL A 12 9.49 -2.22 -19.00
C VAL A 12 8.07 -2.61 -19.42
N LEU A 13 7.27 -1.64 -19.88
CA LEU A 13 5.90 -1.88 -20.32
C LEU A 13 5.81 -2.43 -21.75
N GLN A 14 6.93 -2.50 -22.48
CA GLN A 14 7.01 -2.94 -23.87
C GLN A 14 6.07 -2.13 -24.80
N LEU A 15 6.00 -0.81 -24.58
CA LEU A 15 5.16 0.11 -25.35
C LEU A 15 6.02 1.07 -26.19
N PRO A 16 5.65 1.34 -27.45
CA PRO A 16 6.44 2.18 -28.34
C PRO A 16 6.38 3.68 -27.99
N SER A 17 5.32 4.11 -27.30
CA SER A 17 5.11 5.49 -26.87
C SER A 17 4.29 5.51 -25.59
N ILE A 18 4.62 6.41 -24.67
CA ILE A 18 3.93 6.62 -23.39
C ILE A 18 3.90 8.13 -23.16
N GLY A 19 2.71 8.67 -22.88
CA GLY A 19 2.51 10.06 -22.48
C GLY A 19 2.98 10.32 -21.05
N ALA A 20 3.36 11.56 -20.75
CA ALA A 20 3.88 11.92 -19.44
C ALA A 20 2.86 11.72 -18.29
N ASP A 21 1.57 11.78 -18.62
CA ASP A 21 0.43 11.66 -17.69
C ASP A 21 -0.27 10.30 -17.78
N ASP A 22 0.22 9.36 -18.61
CA ASP A 22 -0.36 8.03 -18.70
C ASP A 22 -0.10 7.26 -17.40
N ASN A 23 -1.15 6.68 -16.83
CA ASN A 23 -1.07 5.94 -15.58
C ASN A 23 -0.44 4.56 -15.81
N PHE A 24 0.61 4.25 -15.04
CA PHE A 24 1.35 2.98 -15.07
C PHE A 24 0.45 1.75 -15.08
N PHE A 25 -0.59 1.74 -14.24
CA PHE A 25 -1.48 0.60 -14.07
C PHE A 25 -2.51 0.50 -15.21
N ASP A 26 -2.94 1.64 -15.77
CA ASP A 26 -3.83 1.68 -16.93
C ASP A 26 -3.11 1.20 -18.20
N LEU A 27 -1.79 1.39 -18.27
CA LEU A 27 -0.91 0.84 -19.31
C LEU A 27 -0.63 -0.67 -19.15
N GLY A 28 -1.23 -1.32 -18.16
CA GLY A 28 -1.04 -2.76 -17.90
C GLY A 28 0.08 -3.09 -16.91
N GLY A 29 0.69 -2.08 -16.29
CA GLY A 29 1.68 -2.26 -15.23
C GLY A 29 1.15 -3.03 -14.03
N ASP A 30 2.04 -3.75 -13.37
CA ASP A 30 1.76 -4.49 -12.13
C ASP A 30 2.94 -4.43 -11.15
N SER A 31 2.86 -5.19 -10.05
CA SER A 31 3.90 -5.20 -9.02
C SER A 31 5.24 -5.72 -9.51
N SER A 32 5.27 -6.67 -10.44
CA SER A 32 6.51 -7.22 -11.00
C SER A 32 7.16 -6.20 -11.92
N LEU A 33 6.36 -5.55 -12.77
CA LEU A 33 6.83 -4.48 -13.65
C LEU A 33 7.26 -3.24 -12.85
N ALA A 34 6.58 -2.92 -11.76
CA ALA A 34 7.00 -1.84 -10.87
C ALA A 34 8.35 -2.16 -10.22
N LEU A 35 8.58 -3.38 -9.74
CA LEU A 35 9.89 -3.78 -9.22
C LEU A 35 10.99 -3.64 -10.28
N GLU A 36 10.75 -4.11 -11.50
CA GLU A 36 11.71 -3.96 -12.60
C GLU A 36 11.97 -2.49 -12.96
N LEU A 37 10.92 -1.68 -13.03
CA LEU A 37 11.01 -0.25 -13.30
C LEU A 37 11.94 0.45 -12.29
N PHE A 38 11.71 0.22 -11.00
CA PHE A 38 12.49 0.88 -9.95
C PHE A 38 13.93 0.34 -9.87
N ASN A 39 14.16 -0.93 -10.21
CA ASN A 39 15.52 -1.47 -10.37
C ASN A 39 16.29 -0.81 -11.53
N GLN A 40 15.63 -0.50 -12.65
CA GLN A 40 16.29 0.21 -13.75
C GLN A 40 16.51 1.69 -13.42
N ILE A 41 15.59 2.33 -12.70
CA ILE A 41 15.75 3.71 -12.23
C ILE A 41 16.93 3.81 -11.26
N SER A 42 17.06 2.89 -10.30
CA SER A 42 18.16 2.94 -9.32
C SER A 42 19.54 2.82 -9.97
N GLN A 43 19.68 2.03 -11.03
CA GLN A 43 20.92 1.92 -11.82
C GLN A 43 21.33 3.23 -12.50
N VAL A 44 20.38 4.10 -12.83
CA VAL A 44 20.63 5.39 -13.50
C VAL A 44 20.87 6.52 -12.51
N TYR A 45 20.15 6.50 -11.38
CA TYR A 45 20.13 7.60 -10.41
C TYR A 45 20.97 7.35 -9.16
N ASP A 46 21.62 6.18 -9.04
CA ASP A 46 22.39 5.75 -7.86
C ASP A 46 21.61 5.94 -6.54
N ARG A 47 20.31 5.63 -6.62
CA ARG A 47 19.35 5.85 -5.54
C ARG A 47 18.36 4.70 -5.48
N GLU A 48 18.38 3.98 -4.36
CA GLU A 48 17.36 2.98 -4.08
C GLU A 48 16.03 3.65 -3.72
N LEU A 49 14.97 3.16 -4.34
CA LEU A 49 13.64 3.72 -4.20
C LEU A 49 12.64 2.56 -4.04
N PRO A 50 11.80 2.59 -3.01
CA PRO A 50 10.82 1.54 -2.79
C PRO A 50 9.78 1.53 -3.92
N PRO A 51 9.56 0.38 -4.62
CA PRO A 51 8.65 0.32 -5.77
C PRO A 51 7.21 0.77 -5.49
N VAL A 52 6.77 0.72 -4.23
CA VAL A 52 5.43 1.19 -3.80
C VAL A 52 5.20 2.68 -4.08
N ILE A 53 6.26 3.46 -4.31
CA ILE A 53 6.19 4.84 -4.80
C ILE A 53 5.27 4.96 -6.02
N ILE A 54 5.21 3.94 -6.88
CA ILE A 54 4.38 3.96 -8.09
C ILE A 54 2.89 4.21 -7.80
N TYR A 55 2.38 3.91 -6.61
CA TYR A 55 1.00 4.24 -6.23
C TYR A 55 0.79 5.73 -5.94
N TYR A 56 1.83 6.43 -5.50
CA TYR A 56 1.78 7.86 -5.19
C TYR A 56 2.15 8.72 -6.40
N ALA A 57 3.00 8.18 -7.26
CA ALA A 57 3.47 8.83 -8.48
C ALA A 57 3.29 7.89 -9.69
N PRO A 58 2.03 7.59 -10.08
CA PRO A 58 1.72 6.58 -11.09
C PRO A 58 1.93 7.06 -12.53
N THR A 59 2.51 8.23 -12.76
CA THR A 59 2.80 8.77 -14.09
C THR A 59 4.25 9.20 -14.17
N ILE A 60 4.80 9.29 -15.39
CA ILE A 60 6.18 9.78 -15.61
C ILE A 60 6.35 11.19 -15.03
N ALA A 61 5.37 12.08 -15.24
CA ALA A 61 5.40 13.45 -14.73
C ALA A 61 5.39 13.51 -13.20
N ALA A 62 4.53 12.72 -12.55
CA ALA A 62 4.46 12.65 -11.09
C ALA A 62 5.75 12.05 -10.50
N LEU A 63 6.29 11.00 -11.13
CA LEU A 63 7.51 10.35 -10.68
C LEU A 63 8.73 11.26 -10.85
N ALA A 64 8.84 11.97 -11.97
CA ALA A 64 9.87 12.98 -12.17
C ALA A 64 9.81 14.06 -11.07
N THR A 65 8.62 14.58 -10.79
CA THR A 65 8.41 15.60 -9.75
C THR A 65 8.82 15.10 -8.37
N LEU A 66 8.51 13.85 -8.03
CA LEU A 66 8.89 13.24 -6.76
C LEU A 66 10.41 13.09 -6.64
N LEU A 67 11.07 12.67 -7.73
CA LEU A 67 12.51 12.44 -7.76
C LEU A 67 13.32 13.74 -7.68
N ASP A 68 12.77 14.85 -8.19
CA ASP A 68 13.37 16.19 -8.09
C ASP A 68 13.36 16.73 -6.64
N GLN A 69 12.59 16.13 -5.72
CA GLN A 69 12.57 16.55 -4.33
C GLN A 69 13.79 16.06 -3.53
N PRO A 70 14.34 16.89 -2.64
CA PRO A 70 15.46 16.50 -1.78
C PRO A 70 15.02 15.52 -0.68
N GLY A 71 15.83 14.49 -0.45
CA GLY A 71 15.62 13.50 0.61
C GLY A 71 14.68 12.35 0.22
N PRO A 72 14.74 11.21 0.93
CA PRO A 72 13.91 10.03 0.64
C PRO A 72 12.42 10.35 0.73
N PRO A 73 11.59 9.87 -0.22
CA PRO A 73 10.16 10.06 -0.13
C PRO A 73 9.63 9.30 1.10
N ARG A 74 8.94 10.01 2.00
CA ARG A 74 8.25 9.36 3.12
C ARG A 74 6.94 8.78 2.63
N LEU A 75 6.73 7.52 2.94
CA LEU A 75 5.55 6.79 2.49
C LEU A 75 4.48 6.75 3.61
N PRO A 76 3.27 7.26 3.36
CA PRO A 76 2.22 7.21 4.37
C PRO A 76 1.76 5.77 4.66
N PRO A 77 1.23 5.51 5.86
CA PRO A 77 0.76 4.18 6.27
C PRO A 77 -0.36 3.63 5.39
N LEU A 78 -1.17 4.51 4.78
CA LEU A 78 -2.28 4.14 3.92
C LEU A 78 -1.94 4.43 2.46
N VAL A 79 -2.18 3.44 1.60
CA VAL A 79 -2.02 3.53 0.15
C VAL A 79 -3.38 3.26 -0.48
N LEU A 80 -3.87 4.17 -1.33
CA LEU A 80 -5.09 3.92 -2.09
C LEU A 80 -4.79 2.92 -3.21
N LEU A 81 -5.20 1.66 -3.03
CA LEU A 81 -4.99 0.60 -4.01
C LEU A 81 -6.07 0.60 -5.10
N LYS A 82 -7.29 1.04 -4.75
CA LYS A 82 -8.41 1.18 -5.68
C LYS A 82 -9.36 2.27 -5.22
N ALA A 83 -9.64 3.22 -6.11
CA ALA A 83 -10.68 4.22 -5.88
C ALA A 83 -12.07 3.57 -5.84
N GLY A 84 -12.97 4.17 -5.06
CA GLY A 84 -14.36 3.73 -4.97
C GLY A 84 -15.28 4.91 -4.65
N THR A 85 -16.58 4.68 -4.81
CA THR A 85 -17.62 5.72 -4.69
C THR A 85 -18.56 5.46 -3.52
N GLN A 86 -18.44 4.32 -2.83
CA GLN A 86 -19.31 3.92 -1.73
C GLN A 86 -18.55 3.77 -0.41
N ALA A 87 -19.15 4.25 0.68
CA ALA A 87 -18.67 3.99 2.04
C ALA A 87 -19.22 2.65 2.58
N PRO A 88 -18.56 2.02 3.58
CA PRO A 88 -17.26 2.40 4.13
C PRO A 88 -16.08 1.94 3.25
N PRO A 89 -14.89 2.54 3.37
CA PRO A 89 -13.65 2.00 2.82
C PRO A 89 -13.33 0.60 3.36
N ILE A 90 -12.59 -0.16 2.56
CA ILE A 90 -11.98 -1.44 2.94
C ILE A 90 -10.51 -1.19 3.25
N PHE A 91 -10.04 -1.68 4.40
CA PHE A 91 -8.63 -1.58 4.79
C PHE A 91 -7.98 -2.96 4.78
N ILE A 92 -6.85 -3.12 4.07
CA ILE A 92 -6.14 -4.39 3.92
C ILE A 92 -4.73 -4.27 4.52
N THR A 93 -4.39 -5.09 5.52
CA THR A 93 -3.05 -5.09 6.15
C THR A 93 -2.11 -6.06 5.46
N HIS A 94 -0.88 -5.60 5.20
CA HIS A 94 0.24 -6.36 4.64
C HIS A 94 0.56 -7.66 5.42
N GLY A 95 1.23 -8.59 4.73
CA GLY A 95 1.86 -9.77 5.34
C GLY A 95 3.24 -9.47 5.92
N LEU A 96 4.06 -10.49 6.20
CA LEU A 96 5.39 -10.29 6.79
C LEU A 96 6.31 -9.37 5.97
N GLY A 97 6.13 -9.32 4.64
CA GLY A 97 6.91 -8.48 3.74
C GLY A 97 6.65 -6.98 3.86
N GLY A 98 5.64 -6.54 4.63
CA GLY A 98 5.40 -5.11 4.90
C GLY A 98 4.77 -4.32 3.75
N SER A 99 4.82 -4.84 2.53
CA SER A 99 4.37 -4.15 1.32
C SER A 99 2.90 -4.41 1.02
N VAL A 100 2.21 -3.39 0.52
CA VAL A 100 0.84 -3.49 -0.02
C VAL A 100 0.82 -3.91 -1.49
N MET A 101 1.98 -3.93 -2.16
CA MET A 101 2.12 -4.32 -3.57
C MET A 101 1.57 -5.73 -3.83
N ASP A 102 1.64 -6.60 -2.83
CA ASP A 102 1.16 -7.99 -2.89
C ASP A 102 -0.35 -8.06 -3.20
N PHE A 103 -1.10 -7.01 -2.87
CA PHE A 103 -2.55 -6.97 -3.07
C PHE A 103 -2.98 -6.42 -4.42
N PHE A 104 -2.06 -5.87 -5.23
CA PHE A 104 -2.42 -5.19 -6.47
C PHE A 104 -3.33 -6.03 -7.38
N GLN A 105 -2.88 -7.24 -7.70
CA GLN A 105 -3.59 -8.12 -8.61
C GLN A 105 -4.94 -8.54 -8.05
N VAL A 106 -5.02 -8.83 -6.75
CA VAL A 106 -6.28 -9.21 -6.11
C VAL A 106 -7.27 -8.02 -6.14
N VAL A 107 -6.83 -6.84 -5.71
CA VAL A 107 -7.64 -5.63 -5.64
C VAL A 107 -8.15 -5.20 -7.02
N LYS A 108 -7.33 -5.32 -8.06
CA LYS A 108 -7.72 -5.03 -9.45
C LYS A 108 -8.97 -5.83 -9.87
N HIS A 109 -9.04 -7.09 -9.47
CA HIS A 109 -10.14 -8.00 -9.83
C HIS A 109 -11.33 -7.98 -8.85
N MET A 110 -11.22 -7.32 -7.69
CA MET A 110 -12.33 -7.19 -6.75
C MET A 110 -13.46 -6.31 -7.33
N GLN A 111 -14.63 -6.88 -7.55
CA GLN A 111 -15.82 -6.17 -8.05
C GLN A 111 -16.59 -5.49 -6.91
N VAL A 112 -15.97 -4.47 -6.31
CA VAL A 112 -16.57 -3.66 -5.23
C VAL A 112 -16.53 -2.18 -5.58
N CYS A 113 -17.53 -1.43 -5.13
CA CYS A 113 -17.61 0.02 -5.29
C CYS A 113 -17.02 0.78 -4.09
N HIS A 114 -16.47 0.06 -3.11
CA HIS A 114 -15.81 0.64 -1.93
C HIS A 114 -14.35 0.98 -2.24
N PRO A 115 -13.84 2.13 -1.78
CA PRO A 115 -12.42 2.42 -1.91
C PRO A 115 -11.61 1.43 -1.07
N ILE A 116 -10.50 0.95 -1.62
CA ILE A 116 -9.63 -0.03 -0.96
C ILE A 116 -8.31 0.63 -0.63
N HIS A 117 -7.99 0.67 0.66
CA HIS A 117 -6.72 1.17 1.18
C HIS A 117 -5.87 0.01 1.69
N GLY A 118 -4.64 -0.08 1.20
CA GLY A 118 -3.61 -0.94 1.78
C GLY A 118 -2.96 -0.24 2.97
N MET A 119 -2.71 -0.98 4.04
CA MET A 119 -1.91 -0.57 5.18
C MET A 119 -0.50 -1.15 5.01
N GLN A 120 0.48 -0.27 4.83
CA GLN A 120 1.89 -0.63 4.61
C GLN A 120 2.73 -0.53 5.88
N ALA A 121 3.80 -1.30 5.98
CA ALA A 121 4.71 -1.27 7.12
C ALA A 121 5.39 0.10 7.24
N LYS A 122 5.55 0.55 8.48
CA LYS A 122 6.52 1.60 8.80
C LYS A 122 7.92 1.09 8.41
N GLY A 123 8.73 1.96 7.84
CA GLY A 123 10.10 1.61 7.45
C GLY A 123 10.25 0.87 6.13
N ILE A 124 9.16 0.66 5.39
CA ILE A 124 9.23 0.08 4.04
C ILE A 124 9.99 0.98 3.04
N ASP A 125 10.17 2.25 3.39
CA ASP A 125 11.00 3.22 2.68
C ASP A 125 12.50 3.16 3.06
N GLY A 126 12.87 2.30 4.01
CA GLY A 126 14.24 2.21 4.53
C GLY A 126 14.66 3.40 5.40
N VAL A 127 13.72 4.29 5.77
CA VAL A 127 14.03 5.50 6.55
C VAL A 127 13.84 5.25 8.05
N ASP A 128 12.69 4.68 8.42
CA ASP A 128 12.36 4.42 9.83
C ASP A 128 12.50 2.92 10.15
N GLU A 129 12.72 2.57 11.42
CA GLU A 129 12.70 1.16 11.84
C GLU A 129 11.27 0.60 11.85
N PRO A 130 11.07 -0.66 11.41
CA PRO A 130 9.79 -1.34 11.50
C PRO A 130 9.45 -1.67 12.95
N PHE A 131 8.16 -1.74 13.26
CA PHE A 131 7.70 -2.23 14.55
C PHE A 131 7.91 -3.73 14.68
N ASP A 132 8.18 -4.21 15.90
CA ASP A 132 8.35 -5.63 16.24
C ASP A 132 7.16 -6.19 17.05
N ARG A 133 6.24 -5.32 17.48
CA ARG A 133 5.05 -5.68 18.26
C ARG A 133 3.76 -5.41 17.46
N ILE A 134 2.86 -6.40 17.48
CA ILE A 134 1.53 -6.30 16.86
C ILE A 134 0.75 -5.11 17.42
N GLU A 135 0.89 -4.84 18.73
CA GLU A 135 0.20 -3.75 19.40
C GLU A 135 0.60 -2.36 18.89
N ASP A 136 1.85 -2.19 18.49
CA ASP A 136 2.37 -0.92 18.00
C ASP A 136 2.01 -0.74 16.52
N MET A 137 2.07 -1.83 15.74
CA MET A 137 1.53 -1.87 14.37
C MET A 137 0.05 -1.49 14.34
N ALA A 138 -0.76 -2.14 15.19
CA ALA A 138 -2.20 -1.88 15.27
C ALA A 138 -2.51 -0.44 15.67
N GLN A 139 -1.74 0.16 16.60
CA GLN A 139 -1.93 1.56 16.96
C GLN A 139 -1.62 2.48 15.78
N PHE A 140 -0.46 2.27 15.15
CA PHE A 140 -0.02 3.05 14.00
C PHE A 140 -1.05 3.04 12.87
N TYR A 141 -1.65 1.88 12.59
CA TYR A 141 -2.71 1.77 11.59
C TYR A 141 -4.03 2.37 12.03
N LEU A 142 -4.44 2.19 13.27
CA LEU A 142 -5.66 2.80 13.78
C LEU A 142 -5.62 4.32 13.74
N ASP A 143 -4.47 4.94 14.03
CA ASP A 143 -4.32 6.38 13.95
C ASP A 143 -4.55 6.88 12.51
N ALA A 144 -3.97 6.19 11.53
CA ALA A 144 -4.17 6.51 10.11
C ALA A 144 -5.59 6.23 9.62
N VAL A 145 -6.16 5.08 9.99
CA VAL A 145 -7.53 4.69 9.65
C VAL A 145 -8.53 5.68 10.24
N LYS A 146 -8.35 6.12 11.49
CA LYS A 146 -9.26 7.09 12.13
C LYS A 146 -9.11 8.50 11.59
N ALA A 147 -7.92 8.88 11.13
CA ALA A 147 -7.73 10.15 10.42
C ALA A 147 -8.55 10.19 9.12
N LEU A 148 -8.68 9.05 8.42
CA LEU A 148 -9.48 8.93 7.20
C LEU A 148 -10.98 8.69 7.47
N GLN A 149 -11.29 7.84 8.46
CA GLN A 149 -12.64 7.45 8.85
C GLN A 149 -12.76 7.46 10.40
N PRO A 150 -13.21 8.58 10.98
CA PRO A 150 -13.25 8.76 12.44
C PRO A 150 -14.13 7.75 13.19
N HIS A 151 -15.18 7.23 12.54
CA HIS A 151 -16.15 6.32 13.15
C HIS A 151 -16.50 5.14 12.24
N GLY A 152 -16.86 4.01 12.85
CA GLY A 152 -17.30 2.82 12.14
C GLY A 152 -18.62 3.02 11.36
N PRO A 153 -19.07 1.99 10.62
CA PRO A 153 -18.53 0.64 10.62
C PRO A 153 -17.18 0.49 9.90
N TYR A 154 -16.25 -0.25 10.49
CA TYR A 154 -14.96 -0.58 9.87
C TYR A 154 -15.01 -1.92 9.13
N VAL A 155 -14.36 -1.99 7.97
CA VAL A 155 -14.12 -3.23 7.21
C VAL A 155 -12.62 -3.48 7.16
N LEU A 156 -12.17 -4.51 7.89
CA LEU A 156 -10.76 -4.82 8.08
C LEU A 156 -10.44 -6.19 7.45
N ILE A 157 -9.40 -6.24 6.64
CA ILE A 157 -8.86 -7.46 6.04
C ILE A 157 -7.38 -7.55 6.41
N GLY A 158 -6.93 -8.70 6.89
CA GLY A 158 -5.51 -8.94 7.18
C GLY A 158 -5.01 -10.19 6.50
N TYR A 159 -3.85 -10.11 5.84
CA TYR A 159 -3.19 -11.26 5.21
C TYR A 159 -2.02 -11.75 6.06
N SER A 160 -1.93 -13.06 6.33
CA SER A 160 -0.83 -13.66 7.09
C SER A 160 -0.63 -12.95 8.45
N LEU A 161 0.57 -12.40 8.73
CA LEU A 161 0.84 -11.55 9.89
C LEU A 161 -0.20 -10.43 10.08
N GLY A 162 -0.63 -9.80 8.99
CA GLY A 162 -1.62 -8.74 8.98
C GLY A 162 -2.96 -9.16 9.55
N GLY A 163 -3.30 -10.46 9.56
CA GLY A 163 -4.49 -10.97 10.23
C GLY A 163 -4.46 -10.80 11.74
N LEU A 164 -3.28 -10.97 12.37
CA LEU A 164 -3.13 -10.71 13.81
C LEU A 164 -3.20 -9.21 14.12
N VAL A 165 -2.64 -8.39 13.24
CA VAL A 165 -2.71 -6.93 13.35
C VAL A 165 -4.15 -6.44 13.24
N THR A 166 -4.91 -6.87 12.23
CA THR A 166 -6.32 -6.47 12.10
C THR A 166 -7.20 -7.01 13.21
N LEU A 167 -6.89 -8.18 13.78
CA LEU A 167 -7.58 -8.70 14.96
C LEU A 167 -7.35 -7.78 16.18
N GLU A 168 -6.11 -7.40 16.46
CA GLU A 168 -5.78 -6.44 17.53
C GLU A 168 -6.48 -5.10 17.31
N MET A 169 -6.48 -4.59 16.06
CA MET A 169 -7.21 -3.38 15.71
C MET A 169 -8.71 -3.50 15.99
N ALA A 170 -9.33 -4.61 15.57
CA ALA A 170 -10.74 -4.87 15.79
C ALA A 170 -11.10 -4.94 17.28
N GLN A 171 -10.28 -5.61 18.09
CA GLN A 171 -10.46 -5.68 19.55
C GLN A 171 -10.42 -4.28 20.19
N ARG A 172 -9.47 -3.43 19.80
CA ARG A 172 -9.38 -2.04 20.30
C ARG A 172 -10.56 -1.18 19.85
N LEU A 173 -11.01 -1.33 18.61
CA LEU A 173 -12.18 -0.63 18.11
C LEU A 173 -13.43 -1.03 18.90
N SER A 174 -13.69 -2.33 19.04
CA SER A 174 -14.85 -2.83 19.79
C SER A 174 -14.81 -2.45 21.27
N LYS A 175 -13.64 -2.48 21.92
CA LYS A 175 -13.48 -2.02 23.31
C LYS A 175 -13.82 -0.54 23.50
N ASN A 176 -13.61 0.27 22.46
CA ASN A 176 -13.93 1.70 22.44
C ASN A 176 -15.34 2.00 21.90
N GLY A 177 -16.20 0.98 21.73
CA GLY A 177 -17.58 1.14 21.27
C GLY A 177 -17.75 1.31 19.76
N GLU A 178 -16.68 1.19 18.97
CA GLU A 178 -16.74 1.29 17.52
C GLU A 178 -17.24 -0.02 16.89
N LYS A 179 -18.03 0.10 15.81
CA LYS A 179 -18.55 -1.06 15.08
C LYS A 179 -17.52 -1.57 14.06
N VAL A 180 -17.21 -2.86 14.10
CA VAL A 180 -16.48 -3.56 13.02
C VAL A 180 -17.51 -4.37 12.23
N ALA A 181 -17.81 -3.96 11.00
CA ALA A 181 -18.79 -4.66 10.16
C ALA A 181 -18.24 -5.95 9.58
N LEU A 182 -16.93 -6.00 9.29
CA LEU A 182 -16.25 -7.19 8.82
C LEU A 182 -14.81 -7.19 9.32
N LEU A 183 -14.40 -8.34 9.87
CA LEU A 183 -13.01 -8.71 10.06
C LEU A 183 -12.75 -9.98 9.24
N ALA A 184 -11.91 -9.89 8.22
CA ALA A 184 -11.49 -11.03 7.42
C ALA A 184 -10.00 -11.30 7.65
N MET A 185 -9.65 -12.55 7.93
CA MET A 185 -8.28 -13.00 8.13
C MET A 185 -7.95 -14.02 7.04
N LEU A 186 -7.04 -13.64 6.13
CA LEU A 186 -6.66 -14.43 4.97
C LEU A 186 -5.35 -15.17 5.28
N ASP A 187 -5.43 -16.50 5.36
CA ASP A 187 -4.28 -17.37 5.65
C ASP A 187 -3.47 -16.92 6.88
N ALA A 188 -4.18 -16.42 7.89
CA ALA A 188 -3.60 -15.99 9.14
C ALA A 188 -3.46 -17.19 10.08
N TYR A 189 -2.36 -17.22 10.82
CA TYR A 189 -2.10 -18.28 11.79
C TYR A 189 -2.68 -17.91 13.16
N PRO A 190 -3.19 -18.89 13.92
CA PRO A 190 -3.61 -18.65 15.29
C PRO A 190 -2.39 -18.33 16.15
N SER A 191 -2.47 -17.27 16.94
CA SER A 191 -1.51 -17.02 18.02
C SER A 191 -2.17 -17.40 19.34
N ILE A 192 -1.48 -18.22 20.16
CA ILE A 192 -1.98 -18.72 21.45
C ILE A 192 -2.43 -17.56 22.37
N ARG A 193 -1.79 -16.39 22.23
CA ARG A 193 -2.12 -15.17 22.98
C ARG A 193 -3.50 -14.58 22.64
N TYR A 194 -4.07 -14.95 21.49
CA TYR A 194 -5.35 -14.45 20.97
C TYR A 194 -6.43 -15.53 20.88
N LEU A 195 -6.17 -16.74 21.40
CA LEU A 195 -7.10 -17.87 21.45
C LEU A 195 -7.78 -18.06 22.82
N SER A 196 -7.50 -17.20 23.81
CA SER A 196 -8.02 -17.27 25.18
C SER A 196 -9.14 -16.27 25.44
#